data_AF-W6NEE0-F1
#
_entry.id   AF-W6NEE0-F1
#
_cell.length_a   1.000
_cell.length_b   1.000
_cell.length_c   1.000
_cell.angle_alpha   90.00
_cell.angle_beta   90.00
_cell.angle_gamma   90.00
#
_symmetry.space_group_name_H-M   'P 1'
#
loop_
_entity.id
_entity.type
_entity.pdbx_description
1 polymer ?
#
loop_
_entity_poly.entity_id
_entity_poly.type
_entity_poly.pdbx_seq_one_letter_code
_entity_poly.pdbx_strand_id
1 'polypeptide(L)'
;MYKHPLHQKEEDGSSSSASGLISNSSSDFQLSDGASIAALLQIATDSDLTFTFNSRRCGEYCFESNRRNGRMVVFGDIGTEIRVAQKIGDEEVSVETWRKSDWLQFCWAVRGTCVHFLKV
;
A
#
# COMPACT_ATOMS: atom_id res chain seq x y z
N MET A 1 -29.18 -63.73 0.67
CA MET A 1 -28.17 -64.66 1.22
C MET A 1 -26.90 -64.46 0.40
N TYR A 2 -25.74 -64.00 0.87
CA TYR A 2 -25.16 -63.65 2.17
C TYR A 2 -24.12 -62.53 1.90
N LYS A 3 -24.17 -61.37 2.55
CA LYS A 3 -23.54 -60.93 3.82
C LYS A 3 -22.34 -59.99 3.59
N HIS A 4 -22.50 -58.73 4.03
CA HIS A 4 -21.41 -57.86 4.44
C HIS A 4 -20.64 -58.48 5.62
N PRO A 5 -19.38 -58.07 5.82
CA PRO A 5 -18.87 -57.79 7.14
C PRO A 5 -18.50 -56.30 7.29
N LEU A 6 -19.01 -55.74 8.38
CA LEU A 6 -18.57 -54.50 9.02
C LEU A 6 -17.59 -54.91 10.12
N HIS A 7 -16.39 -54.32 10.17
CA HIS A 7 -15.76 -53.95 11.44
C HIS A 7 -14.67 -52.89 11.26
N GLN A 8 -14.80 -51.86 12.08
CA GLN A 8 -13.92 -50.71 12.25
C GLN A 8 -12.63 -51.09 12.99
N LYS A 9 -11.56 -50.32 12.81
CA LYS A 9 -10.63 -49.96 13.88
C LYS A 9 -9.91 -48.64 13.58
N GLU A 10 -10.17 -47.63 14.40
CA GLU A 10 -9.37 -46.40 14.56
C GLU A 10 -8.02 -46.74 15.22
N GLU A 11 -6.96 -46.01 14.87
CA GLU A 11 -6.25 -45.03 15.74
C GLU A 11 -4.80 -44.76 15.27
N ASP A 12 -4.50 -43.47 15.11
CA ASP A 12 -3.27 -42.69 15.30
C ASP A 12 -1.86 -43.20 14.94
N GLY A 13 -1.13 -42.36 14.19
CA GLY A 13 0.29 -42.57 13.90
C GLY A 13 0.96 -41.51 13.02
N SER A 14 0.98 -40.26 13.49
CA SER A 14 1.93 -39.15 13.25
C SER A 14 2.78 -38.98 11.97
N SER A 15 2.89 -37.69 11.62
CA SER A 15 3.93 -36.98 10.87
C SER A 15 3.83 -37.05 9.34
N SER A 16 3.62 -35.94 8.63
CA SER A 16 4.44 -34.74 8.74
C SER A 16 3.57 -33.50 8.56
N SER A 17 3.37 -32.73 9.64
CA SER A 17 3.05 -31.32 9.46
C SER A 17 4.27 -30.71 8.79
N ALA A 18 4.18 -30.46 7.49
CA ALA A 18 4.97 -29.41 6.91
C ALA A 18 4.57 -28.18 7.71
N SER A 19 5.36 -27.85 8.73
CA SER A 19 5.50 -26.48 9.19
C SER A 19 6.07 -25.73 8.00
N GLY A 20 5.19 -25.48 7.01
CA GLY A 20 5.33 -24.33 6.17
C GLY A 20 5.50 -23.22 7.17
N LEU A 21 6.72 -22.70 7.24
CA LEU A 21 7.00 -21.46 7.91
C LEU A 21 5.90 -20.54 7.40
N ILE A 22 4.90 -20.31 8.24
CA ILE A 22 3.92 -19.28 8.00
C ILE A 22 4.79 -18.05 8.20
N SER A 23 5.51 -17.65 7.15
CA SER A 23 6.03 -16.30 7.06
C SER A 23 4.80 -15.48 7.36
N ASN A 24 4.84 -14.79 8.48
CA ASN A 24 3.77 -13.94 8.94
C ASN A 24 3.72 -12.75 7.97
N SER A 25 3.40 -13.01 6.71
CA SER A 25 3.20 -12.03 5.66
C SER A 25 1.82 -11.47 5.93
N SER A 26 1.75 -10.54 6.88
CA SER A 26 0.84 -9.42 6.67
C SER A 26 1.12 -8.97 5.23
N SER A 27 0.14 -9.08 4.35
CA SER A 27 0.30 -8.62 2.98
C SER A 27 0.39 -7.11 3.02
N ASP A 28 1.58 -6.59 3.30
CA ASP A 28 1.87 -5.17 3.28
C ASP A 28 1.56 -4.68 1.86
N PHE A 29 0.62 -3.74 1.74
CA PHE A 29 0.19 -3.22 0.45
C PHE A 29 1.36 -2.56 -0.30
N GLN A 30 1.36 -2.63 -1.64
CA GLN A 30 2.35 -1.91 -2.45
C GLN A 30 1.68 -0.75 -3.17
N LEU A 31 2.39 0.37 -3.34
CA LEU A 31 1.84 1.49 -4.10
C LEU A 31 1.70 1.14 -5.58
N SER A 32 2.51 0.21 -6.08
CA SER A 32 2.46 -0.30 -7.46
C SER A 32 1.31 -1.27 -7.74
N ASP A 33 0.56 -1.70 -6.72
CA ASP A 33 -0.61 -2.53 -6.92
C ASP A 33 -1.73 -1.74 -7.62
N GLY A 34 -2.39 -2.36 -8.59
CA GLY A 34 -3.46 -1.68 -9.36
C GLY A 34 -4.59 -1.12 -8.49
N ALA A 35 -4.92 -1.80 -7.39
CA ALA A 35 -5.91 -1.32 -6.42
C ALA A 35 -5.42 -0.05 -5.67
N SER A 36 -4.15 -0.03 -5.27
CA SER A 36 -3.51 1.11 -4.61
C SER A 36 -3.45 2.32 -5.55
N ILE A 37 -3.02 2.10 -6.80
CA ILE A 37 -2.98 3.13 -7.84
C ILE A 37 -4.38 3.69 -8.09
N ALA A 38 -5.40 2.83 -8.22
CA ALA A 38 -6.78 3.26 -8.41
C ALA A 38 -7.29 4.13 -7.25
N ALA A 39 -6.97 3.77 -6.01
CA ALA A 39 -7.34 4.56 -4.84
C ALA A 39 -6.59 5.90 -4.78
N LEU A 40 -5.30 5.96 -5.14
CA LEU A 40 -4.55 7.22 -5.25
C LEU A 40 -5.09 8.12 -6.36
N LEU A 41 -5.45 7.54 -7.51
CA LEU A 41 -6.13 8.25 -8.60
C LEU A 41 -7.47 8.82 -8.14
N GLN A 42 -8.24 8.07 -7.35
CA GLN A 42 -9.50 8.56 -6.79
C GLN A 42 -9.25 9.75 -5.85
N ILE A 43 -8.23 9.69 -4.99
CA ILE A 43 -7.85 10.81 -4.11
C ILE A 43 -7.51 12.06 -4.92
N ALA A 44 -6.71 11.92 -5.98
CA ALA A 44 -6.38 13.05 -6.85
C ALA A 44 -7.62 13.63 -7.52
N THR A 45 -8.50 12.77 -8.03
CA THR A 45 -9.75 13.16 -8.70
C THR A 45 -10.67 13.92 -7.75
N ASP A 46 -10.95 13.36 -6.57
CA ASP A 46 -11.79 13.96 -5.53
C ASP A 46 -11.22 15.31 -5.05
N SER A 47 -9.90 15.46 -5.16
CA SER A 47 -9.18 16.64 -4.70
C SER A 47 -8.83 17.63 -5.82
N ASP A 48 -9.22 17.42 -7.07
CA ASP A 48 -8.82 18.27 -8.21
C ASP A 48 -7.28 18.47 -8.28
N LEU A 49 -6.56 17.35 -8.24
CA LEU A 49 -5.09 17.31 -8.31
C LEU A 49 -4.64 16.56 -9.56
N THR A 50 -3.46 16.91 -10.06
CA THR A 50 -2.75 16.12 -11.06
C THR A 50 -2.03 14.97 -10.36
N PHE A 51 -2.22 13.74 -10.85
CA PHE A 51 -1.47 12.56 -10.43
C PHE A 51 -0.49 12.14 -11.50
N THR A 52 0.78 11.96 -11.14
CA THR A 52 1.82 11.48 -12.07
C THR A 52 2.65 10.38 -11.45
N PHE A 53 3.21 9.53 -12.30
CA PHE A 53 4.25 8.58 -11.93
C PHE A 53 5.59 8.99 -12.55
N ASN A 54 6.63 9.07 -11.74
CA ASN A 54 8.00 9.34 -12.14
C ASN A 54 8.81 8.04 -12.00
N SER A 55 9.15 7.41 -13.12
CA SER A 55 9.84 6.11 -13.14
C SER A 55 11.32 6.15 -12.75
N ARG A 56 11.87 7.31 -12.38
CA ARG A 56 13.26 7.44 -11.92
C ARG A 56 13.41 6.86 -10.51
N ARG A 57 14.63 6.41 -10.16
CA ARG A 57 15.08 6.05 -8.80
C ARG A 57 13.99 5.39 -7.92
N CYS A 58 13.56 4.19 -8.30
CA CYS A 58 12.56 3.35 -7.61
C CYS A 58 11.07 3.63 -7.90
N GLY A 59 10.75 4.63 -8.71
CA GLY A 59 9.37 4.89 -9.10
C GLY A 59 8.63 5.65 -8.00
N GLU A 60 8.33 6.92 -8.27
CA GLU A 60 7.64 7.80 -7.34
C GLU A 60 6.27 8.20 -7.89
N TYR A 61 5.29 8.27 -7.01
CA TYR A 61 3.97 8.81 -7.32
C TYR A 61 3.88 10.23 -6.77
N CYS A 62 3.30 11.13 -7.55
CA CYS A 62 3.22 12.54 -7.18
C CYS A 62 1.79 13.06 -7.30
N PHE A 63 1.37 13.83 -6.32
CA PHE A 63 0.25 14.74 -6.42
C PHE A 63 0.73 16.18 -6.57
N GLU A 64 0.17 16.91 -7.53
CA GLU A 64 0.44 18.34 -7.76
C GLU A 64 -0.88 19.10 -7.86
N SER A 65 -0.89 20.36 -7.42
CA SER A 65 -2.01 21.28 -7.66
C SER A 65 -2.13 21.62 -9.15
N ASN A 66 -3.36 21.61 -9.68
CA ASN A 66 -3.62 22.04 -11.06
C ASN A 66 -3.24 23.51 -11.33
N ARG A 67 -3.05 24.32 -10.28
CA ARG A 67 -2.55 25.69 -10.37
C ARG A 67 -1.05 25.78 -10.67
N ARG A 68 -0.31 24.65 -10.63
CA ARG A 68 1.14 24.56 -10.86
C ARG A 68 1.95 25.58 -10.05
N ASN A 69 1.64 25.68 -8.76
CA ASN A 69 2.34 26.56 -7.81
C ASN A 69 3.70 25.99 -7.35
N GLY A 70 4.22 24.97 -8.05
CA GLY A 70 5.46 24.27 -7.72
C GLY A 70 5.38 23.37 -6.49
N ARG A 71 4.20 23.22 -5.86
CA ARG A 71 4.04 22.34 -4.70
C ARG A 71 3.62 20.94 -5.14
N MET A 72 4.28 19.94 -4.58
CA MET A 72 3.94 18.54 -4.83
C MET A 72 4.08 17.71 -3.56
N VAL A 73 3.28 16.64 -3.48
CA VAL A 73 3.46 15.57 -2.49
C VAL A 73 3.93 14.34 -3.25
N VAL A 74 5.08 13.80 -2.88
CA VAL A 74 5.73 12.65 -3.52
C VAL A 74 5.69 11.48 -2.56
N PHE A 75 5.32 10.30 -3.04
CA PHE A 75 5.38 9.07 -2.25
C PHE A 75 5.98 7.92 -3.04
N GLY A 76 6.76 7.11 -2.33
CA GLY A 76 7.50 5.99 -2.91
C GLY A 76 7.67 4.86 -1.90
N ASP A 77 7.64 3.63 -2.41
CA ASP A 77 7.84 2.43 -1.61
C ASP A 77 9.31 2.30 -1.17
N ILE A 78 9.52 2.08 0.13
CA ILE A 78 10.82 1.78 0.73
C ILE A 78 10.67 0.60 1.69
N GLY A 79 10.77 -0.61 1.14
CA GLY A 79 10.62 -1.85 1.90
C GLY A 79 9.23 -1.98 2.52
N THR A 80 9.17 -2.04 3.85
CA THR A 80 7.92 -2.13 4.64
C THR A 80 7.30 -0.76 4.96
N GLU A 81 7.87 0.30 4.40
CA GLU A 81 7.44 1.67 4.62
C GLU A 81 7.17 2.39 3.29
N ILE A 82 6.48 3.52 3.39
CA ILE A 82 6.28 4.48 2.32
C ILE A 82 6.89 5.80 2.77
N ARG A 83 7.76 6.35 1.94
CA ARG A 83 8.24 7.72 2.10
C ARG A 83 7.16 8.66 1.59
N VAL A 84 6.86 9.72 2.33
CA VAL A 84 6.01 10.83 1.86
C VAL A 84 6.80 12.12 2.02
N ALA A 85 7.03 12.83 0.92
CA ALA A 85 7.77 14.08 0.91
C ALA A 85 6.91 15.21 0.34
N GLN A 86 6.85 16.33 1.05
CA GLN A 86 6.31 17.58 0.54
C GLN A 86 7.44 18.37 -0.11
N LYS A 87 7.22 18.85 -1.33
CA LYS A 87 8.23 19.62 -2.07
C LYS A 87 7.68 20.96 -2.56
N ILE A 88 8.58 21.94 -2.65
CA ILE A 88 8.36 23.21 -3.32
C ILE A 88 9.47 23.36 -4.36
N GLY A 89 9.12 23.25 -5.64
CA GLY A 89 10.09 23.05 -6.71
C GLY A 89 10.84 21.73 -6.51
N ASP A 90 12.16 21.79 -6.47
CA ASP A 90 13.01 20.62 -6.25
C ASP A 90 13.36 20.37 -4.77
N GLU A 91 13.07 21.31 -3.88
CA GLU A 91 13.41 21.22 -2.46
C GLU A 91 12.35 20.46 -1.65
N GLU A 92 12.81 19.56 -0.79
CA GLU A 92 11.97 18.87 0.18
C GLU A 92 11.80 19.72 1.43
N VAL A 93 10.57 20.13 1.72
CA VAL A 93 10.25 20.97 2.89
C VAL A 93 9.78 20.13 4.08
N SER A 94 9.31 18.91 3.84
CA SER A 94 8.92 17.95 4.87
C SER A 94 9.03 16.54 4.32
N VAL A 95 9.48 15.61 5.17
CA VAL A 95 9.57 14.19 4.84
C VAL A 95 9.10 13.39 6.05
N GLU A 96 8.24 12.42 5.81
CA GLU A 96 7.78 11.45 6.81
C GLU A 96 7.80 10.04 6.21
N THR A 97 7.79 9.03 7.08
CA THR A 97 7.68 7.61 6.68
C THR A 97 6.47 6.96 7.32
N TRP A 98 5.77 6.16 6.53
CA TRP A 98 4.54 5.47 6.91
C TRP A 98 4.74 3.97 6.84
N ARG A 99 4.55 3.25 7.95
CA ARG A 99 4.56 1.79 7.95
C ARG A 99 3.34 1.25 7.19
N LYS A 100 3.53 0.20 6.39
CA LYS A 100 2.48 -0.45 5.58
C LYS A 100 1.51 -1.33 6.40
N SER A 101 1.01 -0.81 7.51
CA SER A 101 0.13 -1.56 8.43
C SER A 101 -1.37 -1.33 8.20
N ASP A 102 -1.75 -0.16 7.68
CA ASP A 102 -3.16 0.20 7.45
C ASP A 102 -3.30 1.11 6.23
N TRP A 103 -3.86 0.56 5.15
CA TRP A 103 -4.07 1.29 3.90
C TRP A 103 -5.08 2.43 4.03
N LEU A 104 -6.15 2.23 4.81
CA LEU A 104 -7.20 3.22 4.95
C LEU A 104 -6.67 4.42 5.73
N GLN A 105 -5.94 4.17 6.82
CA GLN A 105 -5.29 5.23 7.59
C GLN A 105 -4.31 6.03 6.73
N PHE A 106 -3.47 5.35 5.95
CA PHE A 106 -2.56 5.99 5.00
C PHE A 106 -3.31 6.89 4.01
N CYS A 107 -4.36 6.38 3.35
CA CYS A 107 -5.17 7.16 2.42
C CYS A 107 -5.80 8.41 3.06
N TRP A 108 -6.29 8.28 4.30
CA TRP A 108 -6.84 9.41 5.07
C TRP A 108 -5.79 10.49 5.33
N ALA A 109 -4.60 10.10 5.76
CA ALA A 109 -3.51 11.03 6.01
C ALA A 109 -3.07 11.75 4.73
N VAL A 110 -2.90 11.00 3.64
CA VAL A 110 -2.53 11.55 2.32
C VAL A 110 -3.56 12.58 1.84
N ARG A 111 -4.85 12.28 1.96
CA ARG A 111 -5.92 13.25 1.66
C ARG A 111 -5.76 14.54 2.47
N GLY A 112 -5.54 14.40 3.78
CA GLY A 112 -5.31 15.54 4.68
C GLY A 112 -4.11 16.39 4.27
N THR A 113 -2.98 15.74 4.00
CA THR A 113 -1.74 16.40 3.53
C THR A 113 -1.98 17.16 2.23
N CYS A 114 -2.67 16.56 1.26
CA CYS A 114 -2.95 17.20 -0.01
C CYS A 114 -3.82 18.45 0.14
N VAL A 115 -4.90 18.37 0.94
CA VAL A 115 -5.77 19.52 1.19
C VAL A 115 -5.02 20.63 1.91
N HIS A 116 -4.21 20.30 2.90
CA HIS A 116 -3.50 21.32 3.69
C HIS A 116 -2.31 21.94 2.96
N PHE A 117 -1.57 21.16 2.15
CA PHE A 117 -0.33 21.63 1.53
C PHE A 117 -0.50 22.13 0.10
N LEU A 118 -1.30 21.43 -0.71
CA LEU A 118 -1.44 21.71 -2.15
C LEU A 118 -2.58 22.68 -2.49
N LYS A 119 -3.56 22.85 -1.59
CA LYS A 119 -4.72 23.75 -1.80
C LYS A 119 -4.63 25.08 -1.03
N VAL A 120 -3.44 25.47 -0.60
CA VAL A 120 -3.18 26.80 0.00
C VAL A 120 -3.35 27.91 -1.03
#